data_AF-A0A1E3XC87-F1
#
_entry.id   AF-A0A1E3XC87-F1
#
_cell.length_a   1.000
_cell.length_b   1.000
_cell.length_c   1.000
_cell.angle_alpha   90.00
_cell.angle_beta   90.00
_cell.angle_gamma   90.00
#
_symmetry.space_group_name_H-M   'P 1'
#
loop_
_entity.id
_entity.type
_entity.pdbx_description
1 polymer ?
#
loop_
_entity_poly.entity_id
_entity_poly.type
_entity_poly.pdbx_seq_one_letter_code
_entity_poly.pdbx_strand_id
1 'polypeptide(L)'
;MAKPVVATPVSCGSLPIAQGENILIANTPEQFATHTLSLLNDAALRKKIGTQARNDIVNNFSWDMQIEKYDALYQKVLKNGRNNISKRDL
;
A
#
# COMPACT_ATOMS: atom_id res chain seq x y z
N MET A 1 -0.39 -14.26 -0.41
CA MET A 1 -0.96 -14.64 -1.73
C MET A 1 -0.70 -13.53 -2.74
N ALA A 2 -0.79 -13.82 -4.04
CA ALA A 2 -0.51 -12.94 -5.18
C ALA A 2 -1.73 -12.91 -6.12
N LYS A 3 -2.90 -12.49 -5.59
CA LYS A 3 -4.15 -12.45 -6.36
C LYS A 3 -4.29 -11.08 -7.02
N PRO A 4 -4.68 -10.99 -8.31
CA PRO A 4 -4.99 -9.71 -8.92
C PRO A 4 -6.22 -9.08 -8.27
N VAL A 5 -6.26 -7.75 -8.21
CA VAL A 5 -7.34 -6.99 -7.58
C VAL A 5 -7.93 -6.00 -8.58
N VAL A 6 -9.26 -5.93 -8.63
CA VAL A 6 -10.00 -4.85 -9.27
C VAL A 6 -10.55 -3.96 -8.15
N ALA A 7 -10.35 -2.66 -8.22
CA ALA A 7 -10.67 -1.76 -7.13
C ALA A 7 -11.13 -0.39 -7.61
N THR A 8 -11.79 0.37 -6.73
CA THR A 8 -12.08 1.78 -6.98
C THR A 8 -10.88 2.65 -6.61
N PRO A 9 -10.71 3.85 -7.20
CA PRO A 9 -9.61 4.74 -6.82
C PRO A 9 -9.57 5.03 -5.31
N VAL A 10 -10.75 5.23 -4.70
CA VAL A 10 -10.86 5.55 -3.26
C VAL A 10 -10.30 4.44 -2.36
N SER A 11 -10.42 3.17 -2.75
CA SER A 11 -9.93 2.04 -1.96
C SER A 11 -8.41 1.88 -1.99
N CYS A 12 -7.73 2.53 -2.93
CA CYS A 12 -6.29 2.34 -3.14
C CYS A 12 -5.42 3.24 -2.26
N GLY A 13 -5.99 4.32 -1.68
CA GLY A 13 -5.32 5.18 -0.71
C GLY A 13 -3.89 5.58 -1.14
N SER A 14 -2.93 5.36 -0.25
CA SER A 14 -1.50 5.63 -0.44
C SER A 14 -0.68 4.42 -0.93
N LEU A 15 -1.34 3.35 -1.39
CA LEU A 15 -0.63 2.20 -1.94
C LEU A 15 0.08 2.59 -3.25
N PRO A 16 1.24 1.98 -3.54
CA PRO A 16 1.99 2.24 -4.76
C PRO A 16 1.25 1.54 -5.91
N ILE A 17 0.24 2.19 -6.47
CA ILE A 17 -0.58 1.64 -7.55
C ILE A 17 -0.08 2.11 -8.91
N ALA A 18 -0.13 1.18 -9.87
CA ALA A 18 0.13 1.40 -11.28
C ALA A 18 -0.95 0.66 -12.08
N GLN A 19 -1.85 1.45 -12.70
CA GLN A 19 -3.01 0.94 -13.44
C GLN A 19 -2.57 -0.03 -14.54
N GLY A 20 -3.11 -1.25 -14.55
CA GLY A 20 -2.78 -2.29 -15.52
C GLY A 20 -1.47 -3.05 -15.26
N GLU A 21 -0.69 -2.62 -14.26
CA GLU A 21 0.56 -3.28 -13.87
C GLU A 21 0.38 -4.11 -12.60
N ASN A 22 -0.13 -3.49 -11.54
CA ASN A 22 -0.27 -4.11 -10.23
C ASN A 22 -1.71 -4.03 -9.67
N ILE A 23 -2.61 -3.34 -10.37
CA ILE A 23 -4.03 -3.26 -10.04
C ILE A 23 -4.85 -2.93 -11.29
N LEU A 24 -6.14 -3.26 -11.30
CA LEU A 24 -7.09 -2.73 -12.26
C LEU A 24 -8.08 -1.80 -11.54
N ILE A 25 -8.08 -0.53 -11.94
CA ILE A 25 -8.97 0.50 -11.41
C ILE A 25 -10.24 0.55 -12.25
N ALA A 26 -11.38 0.51 -11.57
CA ALA A 26 -12.70 0.66 -12.15
C ALA A 26 -13.52 1.72 -11.39
N ASN A 27 -14.14 2.63 -12.15
CA ASN A 27 -15.03 3.68 -11.64
C ASN A 27 -16.51 3.34 -11.83
N THR A 28 -16.83 2.38 -12.70
CA THR A 28 -18.21 1.97 -12.98
C THR A 28 -18.38 0.46 -12.85
N PRO A 29 -19.61 -0.03 -12.64
CA PRO A 29 -19.89 -1.47 -12.63
C PRO A 29 -19.47 -2.19 -13.91
N GLU A 30 -19.62 -1.54 -15.08
CA GLU A 30 -19.26 -2.11 -16.39
C GLU A 30 -17.74 -2.29 -16.52
N GLN A 31 -16.96 -1.32 -16.02
CA GLN A 31 -15.51 -1.43 -15.95
C GLN A 31 -15.09 -2.57 -15.01
N PHE A 32 -15.76 -2.69 -13.86
CA PHE A 32 -15.53 -3.79 -12.93
C PHE A 32 -15.77 -5.15 -13.58
N ALA A 33 -16.91 -5.31 -14.26
CA ALA A 33 -17.25 -6.54 -14.96
C ALA A 33 -16.21 -6.85 -16.05
N THR A 34 -15.85 -5.86 -16.86
CA THR A 34 -14.86 -6.00 -17.94
C THR A 34 -13.50 -6.45 -17.40
N HIS A 35 -12.99 -5.80 -16.35
CA HIS A 35 -11.71 -6.15 -15.73
C HIS A 35 -11.74 -7.50 -15.02
N THR A 36 -12.86 -7.83 -14.38
CA THR A 36 -13.02 -9.13 -13.73
C THR A 36 -13.02 -10.25 -14.78
N LEU A 37 -13.76 -10.07 -15.88
CA LEU A 37 -13.82 -11.03 -16.97
C LEU A 37 -12.47 -11.15 -17.70
N SER A 38 -11.75 -10.05 -17.93
CA SER A 38 -10.41 -10.12 -18.53
C SER A 38 -9.46 -10.93 -17.64
N LEU A 39 -9.49 -10.68 -16.32
CA LEU A 39 -8.75 -11.49 -15.38
C LEU A 39 -9.20 -12.95 -15.42
N LEU A 40 -10.49 -13.29 -15.42
CA LEU A 40 -10.93 -14.69 -15.43
C LEU A 40 -10.54 -15.44 -16.73
N ASN A 41 -10.50 -14.75 -17.86
CA ASN A 41 -10.21 -15.35 -19.16
C ASN A 41 -8.71 -15.38 -19.51
N ASP A 42 -7.87 -14.53 -18.90
CA ASP A 42 -6.44 -14.45 -19.18
C ASP A 42 -5.58 -14.84 -17.96
N ALA A 43 -5.06 -16.06 -17.95
CA ALA A 43 -4.22 -16.57 -16.88
C ALA A 43 -2.86 -15.84 -16.77
N ALA A 44 -2.31 -15.37 -17.89
CA ALA A 44 -1.04 -14.65 -17.91
C ALA A 44 -1.22 -13.27 -17.27
N LEU A 45 -2.31 -12.56 -17.63
CA LEU A 45 -2.67 -11.29 -17.01
C LEU A 45 -2.89 -11.43 -15.50
N ARG A 46 -3.63 -12.46 -15.06
CA ARG A 46 -3.82 -12.73 -13.61
C ARG A 46 -2.50 -12.88 -12.88
N LYS A 47 -1.58 -13.68 -13.45
CA LYS A 47 -0.29 -13.95 -12.84
C LYS A 47 0.58 -12.70 -12.82
N LYS A 48 0.61 -11.93 -13.91
CA LYS A 48 1.37 -10.67 -14.02
C LYS A 48 0.94 -9.70 -12.93
N ILE A 49 -0.35 -9.34 -12.90
CA ILE A 49 -0.87 -8.33 -11.98
C ILE A 49 -0.71 -8.78 -10.52
N GLY A 50 -1.10 -10.02 -10.21
CA GLY A 50 -1.00 -10.54 -8.86
C GLY A 50 0.45 -10.61 -8.33
N THR A 51 1.40 -10.95 -9.19
CA THR A 51 2.83 -11.02 -8.81
C THR A 51 3.41 -9.63 -8.62
N GLN A 52 3.14 -8.69 -9.54
CA GLN A 52 3.64 -7.33 -9.43
C GLN A 52 3.10 -6.65 -8.16
N ALA A 53 1.80 -6.76 -7.90
CA ALA A 53 1.17 -6.26 -6.67
C ALA A 53 1.84 -6.79 -5.41
N ARG A 54 2.13 -8.09 -5.38
CA ARG A 54 2.80 -8.69 -4.22
C ARG A 54 4.21 -8.14 -4.03
N ASN A 55 4.98 -8.01 -5.10
CA ASN A 55 6.34 -7.50 -5.05
C ASN A 55 6.35 -6.06 -4.52
N ASP A 56 5.47 -5.21 -5.03
CA ASP A 56 5.39 -3.80 -4.62
C ASP A 56 5.05 -3.64 -3.14
N ILE A 57 4.14 -4.47 -2.62
CA ILE A 57 3.76 -4.44 -1.20
C ILE A 57 4.86 -5.00 -0.30
N VAL A 58 5.41 -6.17 -0.63
CA VAL A 58 6.44 -6.81 0.22
C VAL A 58 7.69 -5.94 0.33
N ASN A 59 8.06 -5.24 -0.73
CA ASN A 59 9.25 -4.40 -0.75
C ASN A 59 9.08 -3.05 -0.03
N ASN A 60 7.85 -2.54 0.12
CA ASN A 60 7.62 -1.18 0.60
C ASN A 60 6.74 -1.06 1.86
N PHE A 61 6.00 -2.12 2.22
CA PHE A 61 4.97 -2.09 3.26
C PHE A 61 5.08 -3.27 4.25
N SER A 62 6.29 -3.75 4.52
CA SER A 62 6.50 -4.72 5.60
C SER A 62 6.23 -4.06 6.96
N TRP A 63 5.70 -4.85 7.90
CA TRP A 63 5.47 -4.39 9.27
C TRP A 63 6.76 -3.88 9.91
N ASP A 64 7.87 -4.59 9.72
CA ASP A 64 9.17 -4.24 10.27
C ASP A 64 9.61 -2.84 9.80
N MET A 65 9.51 -2.57 8.49
CA MET A 65 9.87 -1.26 7.92
C MET A 65 9.01 -0.13 8.47
N GLN A 66 7.72 -0.39 8.68
CA GLN A 66 6.81 0.64 9.16
C GLN A 66 7.01 0.91 10.66
N ILE A 67 7.26 -0.14 11.46
CA ILE A 67 7.55 -0.03 12.90
C ILE A 67 8.81 0.78 13.14
N GLU A 68 9.89 0.55 12.39
CA GLU A 68 11.14 1.31 12.53
C GLU A 68 10.93 2.82 12.35
N LYS A 69 10.09 3.22 11.39
CA LYS A 69 9.74 4.64 11.16
C LYS A 69 8.97 5.23 12.35
N TYR A 70 8.02 4.47 12.91
CA TYR A 70 7.27 4.90 14.07
C TYR A 70 8.14 4.98 15.32
N ASP A 71 9.02 4.01 15.56
CA ASP A 71 9.96 4.01 16.68
C ASP A 71 10.91 5.21 16.63
N ALA A 72 11.48 5.50 15.46
CA ALA A 72 12.30 6.69 15.27
C ALA A 72 11.54 7.99 15.60
N LEU A 73 10.26 8.07 15.20
CA LEU A 73 9.40 9.20 15.52
C LEU A 73 9.13 9.30 17.02
N TYR A 74 8.77 8.19 17.68
CA TYR A 74 8.54 8.17 19.12
C TYR A 74 9.78 8.58 19.90
N GLN A 75 10.95 8.08 19.54
CA GLN A 75 12.20 8.49 20.17
C GLN A 75 12.49 9.98 20.01
N LYS A 76 12.18 10.56 18.84
CA LYS A 76 12.33 12.01 18.61
C LYS A 76 11.39 12.82 19.49
N VAL A 77 10.12 12.42 19.60
CA VAL A 77 9.13 13.12 20.44
C VAL A 77 9.50 13.01 21.93
N LEU A 78 9.91 11.83 22.40
CA LEU A 78 10.31 11.62 23.80
C LEU A 78 11.56 12.42 24.19
N LYS A 79 12.57 12.50 23.31
CA LYS A 79 13.77 13.35 23.53
C LYS A 79 13.40 14.83 23.61
N ASN A 80 12.53 15.30 22.72
CA ASN A 80 12.07 16.69 22.74
C ASN A 80 11.27 17.04 24.00
N GLY A 81 10.42 16.12 24.48
CA GLY A 81 9.68 16.28 25.72
C GLY A 81 10.61 16.40 26.94
N ARG A 82 11.64 15.56 27.04
CA ARG A 82 12.64 15.62 28.12
C ARG A 82 13.44 16.93 28.11
N ASN A 83 13.85 17.41 26.94
CA ASN A 83 14.54 18.69 26.81
C ASN A 83 13.67 19.91 27.16
N ASN A 84 12.35 19.83 26.93
CA ASN A 84 11.43 20.91 27.29
C ASN A 84 11.08 20.94 28.79
N ILE A 85 11.12 19.79 29.48
CA ILE A 85 10.93 19.74 30.94
C ILE A 85 12.17 20.34 31.63
N SER A 86 13.37 19.95 31.22
CA SER A 86 14.62 20.50 31.79
C SER A 86 14.84 22.00 31.56
N LYS A 87 14.15 22.63 30.60
CA LYS A 87 14.20 24.08 30.34
C LYS A 87 13.13 24.90 31.07
N ARG A 88 12.12 24.26 31.66
CA ARG A 88 11.04 24.94 32.42
C ARG A 88 11.35 25.06 33.91
N ASP A 89 12.34 24.31 34.40
CA ASP A 89 12.79 24.31 35.80
C ASP A 89 14.02 25.21 36.04
N LEU A 90 14.32 26.13 35.11
CA LEU A 90 15.32 27.21 35.20
C LEU A 90 14.63 28.54 34.89
#